data_AF-A0AAV6ABQ8-F1
#
_entry.id   AF-A0AAV6ABQ8-F1
#
_cell.length_a   1.000
_cell.length_b   1.000
_cell.length_c   1.000
_cell.angle_alpha   90.00
_cell.angle_beta   90.00
_cell.angle_gamma   90.00
#
_symmetry.space_group_name_H-M   'P 1'
#
loop_
_entity.id
_entity.type
_entity.pdbx_description
1 polymer ?
#
loop_
_entity_poly.entity_id
_entity_poly.type
_entity_poly.pdbx_seq_one_letter_code
_entity_poly.pdbx_strand_id
1 'polypeptide(L)'
;MTRESVADRPDGRPAIYDPKRIEEKWQKRWAERGTNTWTDAALRGASRPFFNLMMFPYPSAEGLHVGNMYAFTGADVYGRWRKLSGDDVFEPIGFDAFGIHSENFALKMGVNPMDLIPRNIRNFTRQLRRIGAMYDWNHTIDSTDPDYYRWTQWLFLQLYRAGLAEKEVAPVNWCPSCHTVLANEQVIAGACERCGTTVAQRLLSQWFFRITRYAERLLANLSWIDWSESTKKAQANWIGRSEGAEIRFSVMTAEGGAPPAADLVIPVFTTRPETVFGATFIVLAPEHPVVEQITPTGYRESVDQYRSRVAAIDLVTRRKTEQEKTGVPTGAHVRNPATGRDIPVWIADYVRMEYGTGAIMGVPGHDERDFEFATRHDLPIRRVIAGAGEDADTPLEGAYLGPGVMVNSDAFDGTDGQEGKGSVTRWLAERGAAEPRVNYRLHDWCISRQRYWGPPIPIVYCEACGTVPVPEADLPVELPRLDDYTPDESGVSPLARVEAWYRVPCPRCGGLARRETDVSDTFLDSAWYFLRYPSTGRHDVPFERELTERWLPVAMYIGGEEHAVLHLLYS
;
A
#
# COMPACT_ATOMS: atom_id res chain seq x y z
N MET A 1 55.38 4.33 -2.32
CA MET A 1 54.66 5.12 -1.30
C MET A 1 55.69 5.80 -0.42
N THR A 2 56.00 7.07 -0.69
CA THR A 2 56.73 7.91 0.25
C THR A 2 55.82 8.15 1.46
N ARG A 3 56.22 7.70 2.65
CA ARG A 3 55.59 8.12 3.90
C ARG A 3 55.80 9.64 3.99
N GLU A 4 54.75 10.43 3.79
CA GLU A 4 54.75 11.81 4.32
C GLU A 4 54.98 11.66 5.83
N SER A 5 56.19 11.97 6.31
CA SER A 5 56.43 12.07 7.75
C SER A 5 55.47 13.13 8.27
N VAL A 6 54.71 12.78 9.31
CA VAL A 6 53.94 13.76 10.07
C VAL A 6 54.98 14.73 10.62
N ALA A 7 55.10 15.91 10.02
CA ALA A 7 56.03 16.92 10.49
C ALA A 7 55.65 17.27 11.93
N ASP A 8 56.56 16.98 12.87
CA ASP A 8 56.43 17.44 14.25
C ASP A 8 56.23 18.95 14.26
N ARG A 9 55.46 19.43 15.24
CA ARG A 9 55.38 20.87 15.48
C ARG A 9 56.79 21.42 15.72
N PRO A 10 57.08 22.70 15.42
CA PRO A 10 58.39 23.31 15.68
C PRO A 10 58.88 23.16 17.12
N ASP A 11 58.00 22.82 18.06
CA ASP A 11 58.26 22.57 19.48
C ASP A 11 58.41 21.08 19.86
N GLY A 12 58.53 20.16 18.89
CA GLY A 12 58.78 18.73 19.12
C GLY A 12 57.58 17.94 19.66
N ARG A 13 56.38 18.53 19.70
CA ARG A 13 55.15 17.81 20.06
C ARG A 13 54.53 17.10 18.85
N PRO A 14 53.94 15.91 19.05
CA PRO A 14 53.24 15.20 17.98
C PRO A 14 52.13 16.08 17.41
N ALA A 15 52.00 16.08 16.09
CA ALA A 15 50.94 16.82 15.43
C ALA A 15 49.57 16.38 15.98
N ILE A 16 48.81 17.33 16.51
CA ILE A 16 47.44 17.08 16.99
C ILE A 16 46.56 16.75 15.78
N TYR A 17 45.75 15.70 15.89
CA TYR A 17 44.74 15.36 14.88
C TYR A 17 43.77 16.53 14.69
N ASP A 18 43.79 17.12 13.49
CA ASP A 18 42.89 18.19 13.06
C ASP A 18 41.95 17.63 11.97
N PRO A 19 40.74 17.17 12.34
CA PRO A 19 39.81 16.55 11.40
C PRO A 19 39.43 17.51 10.28
N LYS A 20 39.20 18.79 10.58
CA LYS A 20 38.77 19.77 9.58
C LYS A 20 39.80 19.89 8.45
N ARG A 21 41.07 20.04 8.79
CA ARG A 21 42.14 20.15 7.80
C ARG A 21 42.31 18.87 6.97
N ILE A 22 42.16 17.71 7.60
CA ILE A 22 42.40 16.41 6.95
C ILE A 22 41.21 16.02 6.05
N GLU A 23 39.98 16.18 6.53
CA GLU A 23 38.75 15.89 5.78
C GLU A 23 38.65 16.77 4.53
N GLU A 24 38.84 18.09 4.66
CA GLU A 24 38.80 19.03 3.53
C GLU A 24 39.86 18.67 2.45
N LYS A 25 41.08 18.29 2.87
CA LYS A 25 42.16 17.86 1.95
C LYS A 25 41.72 16.65 1.12
N TRP A 26 41.17 15.61 1.74
CA TRP A 26 40.84 14.36 1.05
C TRP A 26 39.56 14.47 0.23
N GLN A 27 38.52 15.12 0.74
CA GLN A 27 37.28 15.37 0.00
C GLN A 27 37.55 16.14 -1.29
N LYS A 28 38.36 17.21 -1.21
CA LYS A 28 38.78 17.99 -2.39
C LYS A 28 39.54 17.12 -3.40
N ARG A 29 40.51 16.33 -2.92
CA ARG A 29 41.31 15.44 -3.79
C ARG A 29 40.47 14.37 -4.49
N TRP A 30 39.46 13.81 -3.83
CA TRP A 30 38.56 12.84 -4.46
C TRP A 30 37.69 13.48 -5.54
N ALA A 31 37.17 14.68 -5.27
CA ALA A 31 36.37 15.44 -6.23
C ALA A 31 37.18 15.84 -7.48
N GLU A 32 38.37 16.40 -7.30
CA GLU A 32 39.26 16.79 -8.43
C GLU A 32 39.65 15.61 -9.33
N ARG A 33 39.74 14.40 -8.75
CA ARG A 33 40.06 13.18 -9.48
C ARG A 33 38.84 12.49 -10.09
N GLY A 34 37.62 12.93 -9.77
CA GLY A 34 36.41 12.18 -10.10
C GLY A 34 36.41 10.76 -9.52
N THR A 35 36.97 10.57 -8.32
CA THR A 35 37.23 9.22 -7.74
C THR A 35 35.98 8.36 -7.63
N ASN A 36 34.82 9.01 -7.46
CA ASN A 36 33.51 8.37 -7.31
C ASN A 36 32.52 8.81 -8.40
N THR A 37 33.02 9.40 -9.48
CA THR A 37 32.19 9.93 -10.55
C THR A 37 32.15 8.94 -11.69
N TRP A 38 30.95 8.55 -12.12
CA TRP A 38 30.76 7.72 -13.29
C TRP A 38 30.39 8.55 -14.51
N THR A 39 30.85 8.09 -15.67
CA THR A 39 30.36 8.53 -16.98
C THR A 39 29.58 7.37 -17.59
N ASP A 40 28.70 7.64 -18.57
CA ASP A 40 27.98 6.59 -19.30
C ASP A 40 28.93 5.51 -19.85
N ALA A 41 30.07 5.92 -20.41
CA ALA A 41 31.08 5.01 -20.93
C ALA A 41 31.68 4.12 -19.82
N ALA A 42 31.94 4.68 -18.63
CA ALA A 42 32.41 3.91 -17.49
C ALA A 42 31.33 2.95 -16.97
N LEU A 43 30.06 3.40 -16.87
CA LEU A 43 28.95 2.55 -16.44
C LEU A 43 28.76 1.35 -17.37
N ARG A 44 28.88 1.53 -18.69
CA ARG A 44 28.84 0.43 -19.68
C ARG A 44 30.08 -0.47 -19.61
N GLY A 45 31.24 0.12 -19.30
CA GLY A 45 32.52 -0.57 -19.21
C GLY A 45 32.74 -1.34 -17.90
N ALA A 46 31.84 -1.23 -16.91
CA ALA A 46 31.98 -1.89 -15.63
C ALA A 46 32.03 -3.42 -15.78
N SER A 47 33.10 -4.02 -15.27
CA SER A 47 33.40 -5.45 -15.36
C SER A 47 32.84 -6.25 -14.19
N ARG A 48 32.75 -5.61 -13.02
CA ARG A 48 32.27 -6.20 -11.76
C ARG A 48 31.27 -5.23 -11.10
N PRO A 49 30.12 -4.94 -11.75
CA PRO A 49 29.20 -3.92 -11.28
C PRO A 49 28.70 -4.26 -9.88
N PHE A 50 28.79 -3.29 -8.98
CA PHE A 50 28.25 -3.37 -7.63
C PHE A 50 27.43 -2.13 -7.32
N PHE A 51 26.10 -2.27 -7.43
CA PHE A 51 25.18 -1.18 -7.14
C PHE A 51 24.88 -1.13 -5.64
N ASN A 52 25.55 -0.19 -4.94
CA ASN A 52 25.36 0.08 -3.52
C ASN A 52 24.35 1.22 -3.36
N LEU A 53 23.20 0.96 -2.76
CA LEU A 53 22.12 1.95 -2.73
C LEU A 53 21.60 2.17 -1.31
N MET A 54 21.58 3.44 -0.90
CA MET A 54 20.90 3.90 0.29
C MET A 54 19.54 4.50 -0.10
N MET A 55 18.50 4.27 0.71
CA MET A 55 17.25 5.02 0.58
C MET A 55 17.53 6.52 0.64
N PHE A 56 17.17 7.24 -0.43
CA PHE A 56 17.44 8.66 -0.56
C PHE A 56 16.64 9.48 0.48
N PRO A 57 17.21 10.58 1.02
CA PRO A 57 16.54 11.36 2.06
C PRO A 57 15.37 12.20 1.54
N TYR A 58 14.38 12.40 2.40
CA TYR A 58 13.41 13.48 2.27
C TYR A 58 14.05 14.82 2.69
N PRO A 59 14.10 15.86 1.83
CA PRO A 59 14.58 17.20 2.18
C PRO A 59 13.50 18.00 2.95
N SER A 60 12.87 17.38 3.94
CA SER A 60 11.68 17.84 4.66
C SER A 60 11.98 18.41 6.05
N ALA A 61 13.23 18.78 6.31
CA ALA A 61 13.69 19.36 7.57
C ALA A 61 14.76 20.44 7.33
N GLU A 62 15.19 21.12 8.39
CA GLU A 62 16.28 22.11 8.32
C GLU A 62 17.63 21.49 7.88
N GLY A 63 17.80 20.18 8.01
CA GLY A 63 19.02 19.46 7.65
C GLY A 63 18.99 18.00 8.09
N LEU A 64 20.07 17.28 7.77
CA LEU A 64 20.32 15.93 8.25
C LEU A 64 20.52 15.89 9.78
N HIS A 65 20.02 14.82 10.40
CA HIS A 65 20.25 14.49 11.80
C HIS A 65 21.20 13.28 11.95
N VAL A 66 21.60 12.99 13.20
CA VAL A 66 22.57 11.90 13.51
C VAL A 66 22.07 10.52 13.02
N GLY A 67 20.77 10.25 13.10
CA GLY A 67 20.18 9.05 12.51
C GLY A 67 20.46 8.88 11.01
N ASN A 68 20.37 9.95 10.21
CA ASN A 68 20.75 9.88 8.79
C ASN A 68 22.25 9.56 8.65
N MET A 69 23.10 10.25 9.43
CA MET A 69 24.55 10.05 9.39
C MET A 69 24.93 8.61 9.71
N TYR A 70 24.28 8.00 10.71
CA TYR A 70 24.52 6.61 11.10
C TYR A 70 24.23 5.65 9.93
N ALA A 71 23.05 5.74 9.32
CA ALA A 71 22.66 4.87 8.20
C ALA A 71 23.55 5.09 6.97
N PHE A 72 23.77 6.35 6.59
CA PHE A 72 24.52 6.72 5.37
C PHE A 72 25.99 6.33 5.47
N THR A 73 26.61 6.51 6.64
CA THR A 73 27.99 6.08 6.88
C THR A 73 28.11 4.55 6.83
N GLY A 74 27.12 3.82 7.37
CA GLY A 74 27.09 2.36 7.27
C GLY A 74 27.09 1.86 5.83
N ALA A 75 26.24 2.46 4.98
CA ALA A 75 26.19 2.16 3.55
C ALA A 75 27.53 2.46 2.84
N ASP A 76 28.11 3.63 3.10
CA ASP A 76 29.38 4.05 2.50
C ASP A 76 30.56 3.16 2.94
N VAL A 77 30.60 2.73 4.21
CA VAL A 77 31.63 1.79 4.71
C VAL A 77 31.60 0.48 3.93
N TYR A 78 30.40 -0.08 3.70
CA TYR A 78 30.26 -1.31 2.94
C TYR A 78 30.64 -1.10 1.45
N GLY A 79 30.16 -0.02 0.84
CA GLY A 79 30.52 0.35 -0.55
C GLY A 79 32.03 0.50 -0.74
N ARG A 80 32.72 1.19 0.18
CA ARG A 80 34.20 1.30 0.17
C ARG A 80 34.88 -0.05 0.27
N TRP A 81 34.41 -0.90 1.17
CA TRP A 81 34.97 -2.24 1.32
C TRP A 81 34.83 -3.04 0.02
N ARG A 82 33.67 -2.99 -0.65
CA ARG A 82 33.47 -3.64 -1.96
C ARG A 82 34.39 -3.07 -3.04
N LYS A 83 34.54 -1.75 -3.11
CA LYS A 83 35.43 -1.08 -4.06
C LYS A 83 36.89 -1.49 -3.87
N LEU A 84 37.35 -1.53 -2.62
CA LEU A 84 38.71 -2.00 -2.28
C LEU A 84 38.89 -3.51 -2.47
N SER A 85 37.80 -4.28 -2.48
CA SER A 85 37.81 -5.71 -2.81
C SER A 85 37.79 -5.98 -4.32
N GLY A 86 37.79 -4.94 -5.15
CA GLY A 86 37.91 -5.03 -6.60
C GLY A 86 36.60 -4.92 -7.38
N ASP A 87 35.49 -4.53 -6.74
CA ASP A 87 34.23 -4.29 -7.45
C ASP A 87 34.13 -2.87 -8.03
N ASP A 88 33.42 -2.74 -9.14
CA ASP A 88 33.05 -1.49 -9.79
C ASP A 88 31.84 -0.90 -9.06
N VAL A 89 32.08 -0.15 -7.98
CA VAL A 89 31.01 0.35 -7.10
C VAL A 89 30.35 1.62 -7.65
N PHE A 90 29.05 1.51 -7.92
CA PHE A 90 28.16 2.63 -8.19
C PHE A 90 27.30 2.91 -6.96
N GLU A 91 27.48 4.11 -6.40
CA GLU A 91 26.77 4.57 -5.20
C GLU A 91 26.13 5.93 -5.50
N PRO A 92 24.94 5.95 -6.12
CA PRO A 92 24.24 7.19 -6.39
C PRO A 92 23.53 7.71 -5.14
N ILE A 93 23.07 8.96 -5.19
CA ILE A 93 22.23 9.57 -4.18
C ILE A 93 21.19 10.46 -4.84
N GLY A 94 20.14 10.83 -4.12
CA GLY A 94 19.13 11.75 -4.61
C GLY A 94 18.34 12.37 -3.46
N PHE A 95 17.20 12.96 -3.80
CA PHE A 95 16.30 13.59 -2.85
C PHE A 95 14.86 13.21 -3.20
N ASP A 96 14.16 12.60 -2.25
CA ASP A 96 12.72 12.38 -2.34
C ASP A 96 11.99 13.66 -1.93
N ALA A 97 11.93 14.59 -2.87
CA ALA A 97 11.65 16.00 -2.64
C ALA A 97 10.16 16.35 -2.78
N PHE A 98 9.40 15.57 -3.55
CA PHE A 98 7.94 15.70 -3.60
C PHE A 98 7.26 15.14 -2.35
N GLY A 99 5.95 15.27 -2.32
CA GLY A 99 5.14 14.62 -1.31
C GLY A 99 4.94 15.42 -0.04
N ILE A 100 4.17 14.79 0.84
CA ILE A 100 3.57 15.48 1.97
C ILE A 100 4.58 15.89 3.05
N HIS A 101 5.70 15.18 3.18
CA HIS A 101 6.71 15.51 4.20
C HIS A 101 7.32 16.88 3.89
N SER A 102 7.73 17.07 2.63
CA SER A 102 8.23 18.33 2.10
C SER A 102 7.17 19.45 2.15
N GLU A 103 5.93 19.15 1.76
CA GLU A 103 4.84 20.14 1.77
C GLU A 103 4.43 20.59 3.17
N ASN A 104 4.30 19.66 4.13
CA ASN A 104 3.97 19.99 5.52
C ASN A 104 5.07 20.83 6.16
N PHE A 105 6.35 20.54 5.84
CA PHE A 105 7.45 21.38 6.29
C PHE A 105 7.36 22.78 5.69
N ALA A 106 7.04 22.90 4.40
CA ALA A 106 6.81 24.17 3.73
C ALA A 106 5.67 24.99 4.34
N LEU A 107 4.54 24.34 4.65
CA LEU A 107 3.42 24.95 5.37
C LEU A 107 3.83 25.45 6.75
N LYS A 108 4.56 24.63 7.52
CA LYS A 108 5.07 25.01 8.86
C LYS A 108 5.99 26.23 8.81
N MET A 109 6.83 26.32 7.80
CA MET A 109 7.77 27.43 7.62
C MET A 109 7.12 28.67 7.00
N GLY A 110 5.90 28.57 6.45
CA GLY A 110 5.24 29.65 5.73
C GLY A 110 5.99 30.05 4.45
N VAL A 111 6.67 29.10 3.80
CA VAL A 111 7.45 29.33 2.57
C VAL A 111 6.97 28.37 1.50
N ASN A 112 6.71 28.87 0.29
CA ASN A 112 6.29 28.05 -0.84
C ASN A 112 7.27 26.88 -1.07
N PRO A 113 6.79 25.64 -1.25
CA PRO A 113 7.68 24.48 -1.42
C PRO A 113 8.58 24.60 -2.66
N MET A 114 8.15 25.29 -3.72
CA MET A 114 9.01 25.59 -4.90
C MET A 114 10.23 26.44 -4.54
N ASP A 115 10.19 27.20 -3.44
CA ASP A 115 11.31 27.99 -2.97
C ASP A 115 12.10 27.29 -1.85
N LEU A 116 11.40 26.59 -0.96
CA LEU A 116 12.00 25.95 0.21
C LEU A 116 12.77 24.69 -0.14
N ILE A 117 12.20 23.82 -0.99
CA ILE A 117 12.78 22.51 -1.27
C ILE A 117 14.15 22.62 -1.98
N PRO A 118 14.33 23.49 -2.99
CA PRO A 118 15.67 23.73 -3.55
C PRO A 118 16.67 24.27 -2.52
N ARG A 119 16.23 25.07 -1.53
CA ARG A 119 17.12 25.54 -0.44
C ARG A 119 17.53 24.38 0.46
N ASN A 120 16.58 23.52 0.82
CA ASN A 120 16.84 22.33 1.64
C ASN A 120 17.77 21.36 0.92
N ILE A 121 17.54 21.07 -0.36
CA ILE A 121 18.41 20.22 -1.16
C ILE A 121 19.85 20.76 -1.14
N ARG A 122 20.08 22.06 -1.40
CA ARG A 122 21.43 22.66 -1.30
C ARG A 122 22.06 22.46 0.08
N ASN A 123 21.28 22.58 1.15
CA ASN A 123 21.73 22.40 2.51
C ASN A 123 22.09 20.93 2.81
N PHE A 124 21.24 19.99 2.39
CA PHE A 124 21.46 18.55 2.51
C PHE A 124 22.68 18.11 1.69
N THR A 125 22.79 18.54 0.43
CA THR A 125 23.98 18.29 -0.40
C THR A 125 25.26 18.76 0.29
N ARG A 126 25.26 19.96 0.90
CA ARG A 126 26.42 20.46 1.66
C ARG A 126 26.75 19.53 2.83
N GLN A 127 25.75 19.07 3.59
CA GLN A 127 25.96 18.16 4.73
C GLN A 127 26.45 16.78 4.27
N LEU A 128 25.81 16.18 3.26
CA LEU A 128 26.21 14.90 2.68
C LEU A 128 27.65 14.93 2.13
N ARG A 129 28.04 16.00 1.42
CA ARG A 129 29.42 16.17 0.95
C ARG A 129 30.42 16.24 2.11
N ARG A 130 30.04 16.83 3.25
CA ARG A 130 30.88 16.88 4.46
C ARG A 130 31.06 15.53 5.14
N ILE A 131 30.13 14.57 4.97
CA ILE A 131 30.33 13.18 5.41
C ILE A 131 31.53 12.56 4.67
N GLY A 132 31.76 12.99 3.42
CA GLY A 132 32.85 12.47 2.59
C GLY A 132 32.55 11.11 1.97
N ALA A 133 31.28 10.69 1.93
CA ALA A 133 30.80 9.45 1.33
C ALA A 133 31.14 9.33 -0.18
N MET A 134 31.11 8.12 -0.71
CA MET A 134 31.47 7.81 -2.10
C MET A 134 30.36 8.09 -3.11
N TYR A 135 29.45 9.01 -2.80
CA TYR A 135 28.34 9.33 -3.70
C TYR A 135 28.82 9.80 -5.06
N ASP A 136 28.22 9.24 -6.10
CA ASP A 136 28.29 9.78 -7.45
C ASP A 136 27.29 10.91 -7.63
N TRP A 137 27.79 12.13 -7.50
CA TRP A 137 27.00 13.34 -7.64
C TRP A 137 26.52 13.60 -9.08
N ASN A 138 27.11 12.98 -10.10
CA ASN A 138 26.65 13.16 -11.49
C ASN A 138 25.30 12.50 -11.74
N HIS A 139 25.00 11.44 -10.99
CA HIS A 139 23.75 10.70 -11.11
C HIS A 139 22.77 11.08 -9.99
N THR A 140 22.77 12.36 -9.59
CA THR A 140 21.86 12.86 -8.55
C THR A 140 20.44 12.99 -9.11
N ILE A 141 19.45 12.50 -8.36
CA ILE A 141 18.03 12.67 -8.68
C ILE A 141 17.39 13.64 -7.68
N ASP A 142 16.49 14.49 -8.17
CA ASP A 142 15.54 15.27 -7.38
C ASP A 142 14.14 14.91 -7.90
N SER A 143 13.27 14.35 -7.06
CA SER A 143 11.94 13.94 -7.53
C SER A 143 11.05 15.12 -7.97
N THR A 144 11.39 16.35 -7.58
CA THR A 144 10.69 17.57 -8.01
C THR A 144 11.15 18.11 -9.36
N ASP A 145 12.22 17.56 -9.94
CA ASP A 145 12.71 17.95 -11.26
C ASP A 145 11.77 17.45 -12.37
N PRO A 146 11.28 18.32 -13.28
CA PRO A 146 10.50 17.91 -14.45
C PRO A 146 11.15 16.81 -15.30
N ASP A 147 12.49 16.76 -15.36
CA ASP A 147 13.22 15.70 -16.07
C ASP A 147 13.13 14.33 -15.37
N TYR A 148 12.77 14.30 -14.08
CA TYR A 148 12.46 13.09 -13.33
C TYR A 148 10.97 12.74 -13.41
N TYR A 149 10.09 13.62 -12.91
CA TYR A 149 8.68 13.25 -12.74
C TYR A 149 7.91 13.14 -14.06
N ARG A 150 8.44 13.65 -15.19
CA ARG A 150 7.92 13.30 -16.52
C ARG A 150 7.87 11.79 -16.74
N TRP A 151 8.85 11.07 -16.19
CA TRP A 151 8.93 9.62 -16.30
C TRP A 151 8.05 8.92 -15.27
N THR A 152 7.83 9.52 -14.10
CA THR A 152 6.76 9.09 -13.17
C THR A 152 5.39 9.17 -13.87
N GLN A 153 5.10 10.28 -14.55
CA GLN A 153 3.88 10.45 -15.35
C GLN A 153 3.81 9.45 -16.51
N TRP A 154 4.93 9.22 -17.20
CA TRP A 154 5.00 8.21 -18.25
C TRP A 154 4.69 6.80 -17.72
N LEU A 155 5.24 6.40 -16.57
CA LEU A 155 4.96 5.12 -15.91
C LEU A 155 3.48 4.98 -15.58
N PHE A 156 2.87 6.03 -15.02
CA PHE A 156 1.42 6.06 -14.80
C PHE A 156 0.65 5.79 -16.09
N LEU A 157 1.02 6.44 -17.21
CA LEU A 157 0.36 6.22 -18.50
C LEU A 157 0.54 4.80 -19.02
N GLN A 158 1.71 4.17 -18.83
CA GLN A 158 1.91 2.77 -19.21
C GLN A 158 1.01 1.84 -18.39
N LEU A 159 0.93 2.05 -17.07
CA LEU A 159 0.06 1.27 -16.18
C LEU A 159 -1.42 1.48 -16.51
N TYR A 160 -1.83 2.71 -16.82
CA TYR A 160 -3.18 3.03 -17.28
C TYR A 160 -3.55 2.28 -18.55
N ARG A 161 -2.67 2.31 -19.57
CA ARG A 161 -2.90 1.59 -20.84
C ARG A 161 -2.89 0.07 -20.66
N ALA A 162 -2.15 -0.45 -19.69
CA ALA A 162 -2.16 -1.86 -19.32
C ALA A 162 -3.38 -2.28 -18.48
N GLY A 163 -4.30 -1.35 -18.15
CA GLY A 163 -5.46 -1.63 -17.29
C GLY A 163 -5.08 -1.91 -15.83
N LEU A 164 -3.92 -1.41 -15.40
CA LEU A 164 -3.36 -1.52 -14.05
C LEU A 164 -3.49 -0.22 -13.24
N ALA A 165 -3.83 0.90 -13.87
CA ALA A 165 -4.24 2.12 -13.18
C ALA A 165 -5.71 2.41 -13.51
N GLU A 166 -6.54 2.57 -12.49
CA GLU A 166 -7.97 2.83 -12.68
C GLU A 166 -8.51 3.84 -11.68
N LYS A 167 -9.63 4.47 -12.05
CA LYS A 167 -10.32 5.43 -11.19
C LYS A 167 -11.63 4.82 -10.70
N GLU A 168 -11.78 4.76 -9.40
CA GLU A 168 -12.96 4.17 -8.75
C GLU A 168 -13.46 5.07 -7.62
N VAL A 169 -14.76 4.98 -7.31
CA VAL A 169 -15.34 5.59 -6.12
C VAL A 169 -15.25 4.56 -5.01
N ALA A 170 -14.41 4.82 -4.02
CA ALA A 170 -14.15 3.89 -2.93
C ALA A 170 -14.12 4.61 -1.58
N PRO A 171 -14.46 3.92 -0.47
CA PRO A 171 -14.13 4.40 0.85
C PRO A 171 -12.60 4.48 0.97
N VAL A 172 -12.11 5.67 1.28
CA VAL A 172 -10.68 5.94 1.40
C VAL A 172 -10.34 6.48 2.77
N ASN A 173 -9.17 6.07 3.25
CA ASN A 173 -8.57 6.57 4.48
C ASN A 173 -8.29 8.07 4.32
N TRP A 174 -8.93 8.91 5.13
CA TRP A 174 -8.79 10.36 5.13
C TRP A 174 -8.13 10.83 6.43
N CYS A 175 -6.99 11.52 6.34
CA CYS A 175 -6.42 12.15 7.52
C CYS A 175 -6.99 13.57 7.69
N PRO A 176 -7.78 13.87 8.74
CA PRO A 176 -8.39 15.19 8.92
C PRO A 176 -7.35 16.27 9.23
N SER A 177 -6.22 15.93 9.87
CA SER A 177 -5.15 16.90 10.12
C SER A 177 -4.30 17.18 8.88
N CYS A 178 -4.08 16.16 8.03
CA CYS A 178 -3.31 16.33 6.80
C CYS A 178 -4.19 16.75 5.61
N HIS A 179 -5.51 16.77 5.74
CA HIS A 179 -6.44 17.11 4.66
C HIS A 179 -6.15 16.34 3.35
N THR A 180 -5.91 15.03 3.43
CA THR A 180 -5.64 14.18 2.25
C THR A 180 -5.97 12.72 2.51
N VAL A 181 -6.19 11.99 1.42
CA VAL A 181 -6.24 10.53 1.39
C VAL A 181 -4.88 9.90 1.75
N LEU A 182 -4.93 8.70 2.35
CA LEU A 182 -3.83 7.82 2.70
C LEU A 182 -4.00 6.45 2.03
N ALA A 183 -2.90 5.83 1.59
CA ALA A 183 -2.90 4.39 1.31
C ALA A 183 -3.08 3.57 2.60
N ASN A 184 -3.48 2.31 2.50
CA ASN A 184 -3.72 1.46 3.67
C ASN A 184 -2.45 1.27 4.50
N GLU A 185 -1.33 1.18 3.82
CA GLU A 185 0.02 1.04 4.34
C GLU A 185 0.43 2.26 5.19
N GLN A 186 -0.17 3.44 4.93
CA GLN A 186 0.10 4.68 5.66
C GLN A 186 -0.80 4.86 6.91
N VAL A 187 -1.57 3.83 7.28
CA VAL A 187 -2.45 3.83 8.46
C VAL A 187 -1.92 2.84 9.51
N ILE A 188 -1.23 3.36 10.52
CA ILE A 188 -0.61 2.58 11.59
C ILE A 188 -1.55 2.56 12.79
N ALA A 189 -2.06 1.37 13.15
CA ALA A 189 -3.01 1.19 14.25
C ALA A 189 -4.21 2.18 14.17
N GLY A 190 -4.72 2.43 12.96
CA GLY A 190 -5.82 3.35 12.71
C GLY A 190 -5.44 4.84 12.73
N ALA A 191 -4.20 5.19 13.02
CA ALA A 191 -3.72 6.57 12.97
C ALA A 191 -2.90 6.82 11.70
N CYS A 192 -2.85 8.08 11.28
CA CYS A 192 -1.98 8.52 10.20
C CYS A 192 -0.51 8.26 10.61
N GLU A 193 0.26 7.57 9.76
CA GLU A 193 1.68 7.25 10.01
C GLU A 193 2.54 8.50 10.34
N ARG A 194 2.08 9.68 9.91
CA ARG A 194 2.85 10.92 9.95
C ARG A 194 2.55 11.78 11.16
N CYS A 195 1.27 11.97 11.48
CA CYS A 195 0.82 12.92 12.51
C CYS A 195 0.10 12.26 13.70
N GLY A 196 -0.12 10.94 13.64
CA GLY A 196 -0.79 10.20 14.72
C GLY A 196 -2.29 10.50 14.87
N THR A 197 -2.87 11.37 14.04
CA THR A 197 -4.30 11.66 14.05
C THR A 197 -5.11 10.45 13.61
N THR A 198 -6.21 10.17 14.30
CA THR A 198 -7.20 9.15 13.91
C THR A 198 -7.67 9.40 12.49
N VAL A 199 -7.54 8.38 11.65
CA VAL A 199 -7.87 8.47 10.22
C VAL A 199 -9.37 8.30 10.04
N ALA A 200 -10.03 9.28 9.45
CA ALA A 200 -11.43 9.21 9.06
C ALA A 200 -11.62 8.41 7.76
N GLN A 201 -12.86 8.22 7.33
CA GLN A 201 -13.18 7.65 6.02
C GLN A 201 -14.04 8.60 5.21
N ARG A 202 -13.80 8.64 3.91
CA ARG A 202 -14.58 9.42 2.96
C ARG A 202 -14.80 8.60 1.70
N LEU A 203 -15.97 8.76 1.08
CA LEU A 203 -16.22 8.20 -0.25
C LEU A 203 -15.69 9.20 -1.29
N LEU A 204 -14.59 8.87 -1.96
CA LEU A 204 -13.97 9.74 -2.95
C LEU A 204 -13.65 8.97 -4.23
N SER A 205 -13.68 9.66 -5.37
CA SER A 205 -13.21 9.11 -6.64
C SER A 205 -11.70 9.26 -6.73
N GLN A 206 -10.96 8.15 -6.68
CA GLN A 206 -9.50 8.13 -6.55
C GLN A 206 -8.87 7.20 -7.58
N TRP A 207 -7.59 7.43 -7.91
CA TRP A 207 -6.80 6.53 -8.73
C TRP A 207 -6.15 5.44 -7.89
N PHE A 208 -6.23 4.21 -8.38
CA PHE A 208 -5.66 3.02 -7.77
C PHE A 208 -4.74 2.29 -8.76
N PHE A 209 -3.65 1.73 -8.25
CA PHE A 209 -2.84 0.74 -8.96
C PHE A 209 -3.22 -0.66 -8.51
N ARG A 210 -3.45 -1.54 -9.49
CA ARG A 210 -3.86 -2.94 -9.29
C ARG A 210 -2.73 -3.86 -8.82
N ILE A 211 -2.08 -3.51 -7.71
CA ILE A 211 -0.99 -4.30 -7.12
C ILE A 211 -1.47 -5.70 -6.70
N THR A 212 -2.76 -5.87 -6.41
CA THR A 212 -3.33 -7.19 -6.09
C THR A 212 -3.21 -8.21 -7.22
N ARG A 213 -3.12 -7.76 -8.49
CA ARG A 213 -2.82 -8.65 -9.63
C ARG A 213 -1.44 -9.32 -9.52
N TYR A 214 -0.55 -8.76 -8.71
CA TYR A 214 0.80 -9.26 -8.46
C TYR A 214 0.96 -9.92 -7.10
N ALA A 215 -0.09 -10.03 -6.28
CA ALA A 215 -0.02 -10.52 -4.89
C ALA A 215 0.68 -11.88 -4.75
N GLU A 216 0.32 -12.87 -5.57
CA GLU A 216 0.95 -14.20 -5.54
C GLU A 216 2.44 -14.13 -5.91
N ARG A 217 2.78 -13.32 -6.93
CA ARG A 217 4.16 -13.16 -7.38
C ARG A 217 5.01 -12.45 -6.33
N LEU A 218 4.48 -11.39 -5.73
CA LEU A 218 5.12 -10.67 -4.62
C LEU A 218 5.39 -11.63 -3.46
N LEU A 219 4.41 -12.44 -3.07
CA LEU A 219 4.56 -13.42 -2.00
C LEU A 219 5.58 -14.52 -2.33
N ALA A 220 5.50 -15.09 -3.55
CA ALA A 220 6.40 -16.16 -3.99
C ALA A 220 7.87 -15.70 -4.01
N ASN A 221 8.13 -14.43 -4.36
CA ASN A 221 9.48 -13.88 -4.40
C ASN A 221 10.17 -13.84 -3.02
N LEU A 222 9.40 -13.80 -1.92
CA LEU A 222 9.97 -13.80 -0.56
C LEU A 222 10.75 -15.09 -0.24
N SER A 223 10.51 -16.17 -0.98
CA SER A 223 11.15 -17.48 -0.75
C SER A 223 12.65 -17.51 -1.09
N TRP A 224 13.09 -16.66 -2.02
CA TRP A 224 14.46 -16.68 -2.53
C TRP A 224 15.20 -15.35 -2.36
N ILE A 225 14.49 -14.25 -2.10
CA ILE A 225 15.11 -12.93 -1.93
C ILE A 225 15.98 -12.89 -0.67
N ASP A 226 17.17 -12.30 -0.76
CA ASP A 226 18.13 -12.19 0.36
C ASP A 226 17.84 -10.97 1.23
N TRP A 227 16.70 -11.00 1.93
CA TRP A 227 16.24 -9.95 2.84
C TRP A 227 16.15 -10.44 4.29
N SER A 228 16.07 -9.51 5.24
CA SER A 228 15.85 -9.86 6.64
C SER A 228 14.54 -10.63 6.83
N GLU A 229 14.55 -11.62 7.71
CA GLU A 229 13.36 -12.42 8.02
C GLU A 229 12.22 -11.57 8.62
N SER A 230 12.55 -10.46 9.30
CA SER A 230 11.53 -9.53 9.80
C SER A 230 10.79 -8.85 8.65
N THR A 231 11.50 -8.37 7.63
CA THR A 231 10.91 -7.74 6.43
C THR A 231 10.06 -8.73 5.64
N LYS A 232 10.57 -9.95 5.40
CA LYS A 232 9.81 -10.99 4.71
C LYS A 232 8.52 -11.34 5.45
N LYS A 233 8.58 -11.51 6.77
CA LYS A 233 7.40 -11.79 7.60
C LYS A 233 6.42 -10.62 7.57
N ALA A 234 6.90 -9.38 7.64
CA ALA A 234 6.05 -8.19 7.56
C ALA A 234 5.30 -8.15 6.22
N GLN A 235 5.97 -8.36 5.09
CA GLN A 235 5.32 -8.41 3.77
C GLN A 235 4.40 -9.61 3.60
N ALA A 236 4.80 -10.81 4.00
CA ALA A 236 3.95 -12.01 3.91
C ALA A 236 2.65 -11.82 4.70
N ASN A 237 2.75 -11.27 5.92
CA ASN A 237 1.60 -10.93 6.74
C ASN A 237 0.76 -9.84 6.07
N TRP A 238 1.40 -8.79 5.53
CA TRP A 238 0.72 -7.70 4.82
C TRP A 238 -0.10 -8.19 3.64
N ILE A 239 0.53 -8.97 2.75
CA ILE A 239 -0.10 -9.60 1.59
C ILE A 239 -1.23 -10.53 2.04
N GLY A 240 -1.01 -11.30 3.11
CA GLY A 240 -2.06 -12.03 3.83
C GLY A 240 -2.82 -13.01 2.95
N ARG A 241 -2.11 -13.92 2.29
CA ARG A 241 -2.71 -14.97 1.47
C ARG A 241 -3.49 -15.97 2.33
N SER A 242 -4.71 -16.28 1.89
CA SER A 242 -5.61 -17.23 2.52
C SER A 242 -6.21 -18.12 1.45
N GLU A 243 -6.11 -19.44 1.62
CA GLU A 243 -6.80 -20.42 0.78
C GLU A 243 -8.11 -20.83 1.44
N GLY A 244 -9.15 -20.97 0.64
CA GLY A 244 -10.48 -21.31 1.14
C GLY A 244 -11.44 -21.67 0.02
N ALA A 245 -12.71 -21.46 0.29
CA ALA A 245 -13.78 -21.60 -0.68
C ALA A 245 -14.66 -20.36 -0.68
N GLU A 246 -15.18 -20.02 -1.85
CA GLU A 246 -16.38 -19.20 -1.95
C GLU A 246 -17.60 -20.13 -1.96
N ILE A 247 -18.49 -19.98 -0.99
CA ILE A 247 -19.72 -20.76 -0.84
C ILE A 247 -20.92 -19.86 -1.15
N ARG A 248 -21.85 -20.38 -1.95
CA ARG A 248 -23.03 -19.66 -2.46
C ARG A 248 -24.26 -20.01 -1.63
N PHE A 249 -24.81 -19.01 -0.95
CA PHE A 249 -26.03 -19.13 -0.14
C PHE A 249 -27.22 -18.51 -0.88
N SER A 250 -28.24 -19.30 -1.20
CA SER A 250 -29.43 -18.81 -1.94
C SER A 250 -30.36 -18.04 -1.02
N VAL A 251 -30.76 -16.83 -1.40
CA VAL A 251 -31.70 -16.00 -0.64
C VAL A 251 -33.12 -16.57 -0.76
N MET A 252 -33.78 -16.74 0.37
CA MET A 252 -35.16 -17.19 0.44
C MET A 252 -36.13 -16.02 0.28
N THR A 253 -37.20 -16.23 -0.49
CA THR A 253 -38.34 -15.30 -0.59
C THR A 253 -38.97 -15.09 0.79
N ALA A 254 -39.02 -13.84 1.26
CA ALA A 254 -39.73 -13.50 2.50
C ALA A 254 -41.24 -13.72 2.34
N GLU A 255 -41.91 -14.28 3.35
CA GLU A 255 -43.37 -14.37 3.38
C GLU A 255 -43.98 -12.95 3.31
N GLY A 256 -44.77 -12.67 2.27
CA GLY A 256 -45.42 -11.37 2.05
C GLY A 256 -44.57 -10.30 1.34
N GLY A 257 -43.32 -10.62 0.94
CA GLY A 257 -42.47 -9.74 0.13
C GLY A 257 -42.61 -10.00 -1.38
N ALA A 258 -42.23 -9.02 -2.20
CA ALA A 258 -41.97 -9.27 -3.61
C ALA A 258 -40.85 -10.33 -3.73
N PRO A 259 -40.93 -11.29 -4.68
CA PRO A 259 -39.84 -12.22 -4.87
C PRO A 259 -38.55 -11.45 -5.12
N PRO A 260 -37.39 -11.84 -4.54
CA PRO A 260 -36.12 -11.37 -5.07
C PRO A 260 -36.12 -11.65 -6.57
N ALA A 261 -35.39 -10.86 -7.36
CA ALA A 261 -35.06 -11.27 -8.71
C ALA A 261 -34.62 -12.74 -8.66
N ALA A 262 -35.29 -13.61 -9.41
CA ALA A 262 -35.10 -15.05 -9.29
C ALA A 262 -33.60 -15.37 -9.31
N ASP A 263 -33.16 -16.24 -8.39
CA ASP A 263 -31.77 -16.70 -8.24
C ASP A 263 -30.79 -15.75 -7.52
N LEU A 264 -31.25 -14.89 -6.61
CA LEU A 264 -30.35 -14.07 -5.78
C LEU A 264 -29.51 -14.95 -4.82
N VAL A 265 -28.19 -14.85 -4.94
CA VAL A 265 -27.21 -15.61 -4.16
C VAL A 265 -26.28 -14.65 -3.41
N ILE A 266 -25.93 -15.02 -2.17
CA ILE A 266 -24.91 -14.35 -1.37
C ILE A 266 -23.65 -15.24 -1.38
N PRO A 267 -22.59 -14.86 -2.11
CA PRO A 267 -21.31 -15.56 -2.04
C PRO A 267 -20.60 -15.18 -0.75
N VAL A 268 -19.99 -16.16 -0.09
CA VAL A 268 -19.25 -16.03 1.17
C VAL A 268 -17.88 -16.66 1.01
N PHE A 269 -16.82 -15.90 1.30
CA PHE A 269 -15.47 -16.46 1.40
C PHE A 269 -15.20 -17.02 2.80
N THR A 270 -14.67 -18.24 2.89
CA THR A 270 -14.24 -18.86 4.16
C THR A 270 -12.94 -19.66 3.99
N THR A 271 -12.05 -19.58 4.97
CA THR A 271 -10.85 -20.44 5.10
C THR A 271 -11.13 -21.74 5.87
N ARG A 272 -12.37 -21.89 6.34
CA ARG A 272 -12.89 -23.02 7.12
C ARG A 272 -14.11 -23.66 6.42
N PRO A 273 -14.03 -24.06 5.12
CA PRO A 273 -15.20 -24.60 4.42
C PRO A 273 -15.74 -25.89 5.05
N GLU A 274 -14.91 -26.64 5.78
CA GLU A 274 -15.32 -27.84 6.52
C GLU A 274 -16.40 -27.53 7.57
N THR A 275 -16.46 -26.31 8.10
CA THR A 275 -17.40 -25.96 9.17
C THR A 275 -18.75 -25.43 8.68
N VAL A 276 -19.02 -25.45 7.37
CA VAL A 276 -20.27 -24.95 6.77
C VAL A 276 -21.53 -25.58 7.36
N PHE A 277 -21.45 -26.82 7.86
CA PHE A 277 -22.55 -27.51 8.54
C PHE A 277 -22.95 -26.83 9.87
N GLY A 278 -22.00 -26.14 10.48
CA GLY A 278 -22.18 -25.35 11.70
C GLY A 278 -22.55 -23.90 11.45
N ALA A 279 -22.73 -23.49 10.19
CA ALA A 279 -23.15 -22.14 9.85
C ALA A 279 -24.62 -21.93 10.21
N THR A 280 -24.89 -21.03 11.16
CA THR A 280 -26.23 -20.79 11.73
C THR A 280 -26.81 -19.42 11.41
N PHE A 281 -26.04 -18.53 10.79
CA PHE A 281 -26.47 -17.24 10.25
C PHE A 281 -25.48 -16.75 9.18
N ILE A 282 -25.88 -15.78 8.38
CA ILE A 282 -24.98 -15.01 7.50
C ILE A 282 -24.85 -13.60 8.05
N VAL A 283 -23.66 -13.01 7.95
CA VAL A 283 -23.44 -11.59 8.28
C VAL A 283 -22.88 -10.87 7.07
N LEU A 284 -23.51 -9.75 6.72
CA LEU A 284 -23.10 -8.85 5.65
C LEU A 284 -22.45 -7.58 6.21
N ALA A 285 -21.52 -7.00 5.46
CA ALA A 285 -21.12 -5.63 5.67
C ALA A 285 -22.37 -4.71 5.55
N PRO A 286 -22.55 -3.69 6.41
CA PRO A 286 -23.71 -2.80 6.35
C PRO A 286 -23.86 -2.06 5.01
N GLU A 287 -22.76 -1.85 4.31
CA GLU A 287 -22.67 -1.21 3.00
C GLU A 287 -22.90 -2.20 1.84
N HIS A 288 -23.07 -3.50 2.11
CA HIS A 288 -23.18 -4.53 1.08
C HIS A 288 -24.41 -4.30 0.17
N PRO A 289 -24.27 -4.25 -1.16
CA PRO A 289 -25.37 -3.86 -2.08
C PRO A 289 -26.63 -4.71 -1.96
N VAL A 290 -26.47 -5.99 -1.59
CA VAL A 290 -27.60 -6.92 -1.44
C VAL A 290 -28.50 -6.57 -0.25
N VAL A 291 -28.01 -5.83 0.75
CA VAL A 291 -28.81 -5.42 1.92
C VAL A 291 -30.02 -4.61 1.48
N GLU A 292 -29.89 -3.78 0.45
CA GLU A 292 -31.02 -3.03 -0.10
C GLU A 292 -32.07 -3.96 -0.69
N GLN A 293 -31.64 -5.04 -1.35
CA GLN A 293 -32.51 -5.96 -2.09
C GLN A 293 -33.24 -6.96 -1.20
N ILE A 294 -32.64 -7.37 -0.07
CA ILE A 294 -33.17 -8.48 0.75
C ILE A 294 -33.99 -8.04 1.95
N THR A 295 -33.88 -6.78 2.40
CA THR A 295 -34.54 -6.32 3.62
C THR A 295 -36.01 -5.96 3.37
N PRO A 296 -36.97 -6.64 4.03
CA PRO A 296 -38.38 -6.29 3.92
C PRO A 296 -38.72 -4.98 4.66
N THR A 297 -39.87 -4.38 4.32
CA THR A 297 -40.34 -3.10 4.89
C THR A 297 -40.32 -3.07 6.42
N GLY A 298 -40.69 -4.17 7.09
CA GLY A 298 -40.72 -4.26 8.55
C GLY A 298 -39.36 -4.16 9.25
N TYR A 299 -38.26 -4.40 8.52
CA TYR A 299 -36.88 -4.33 9.04
C TYR A 299 -36.11 -3.12 8.50
N ARG A 300 -36.66 -2.43 7.49
CA ARG A 300 -36.00 -1.35 6.76
C ARG A 300 -35.56 -0.22 7.69
N GLU A 301 -36.42 0.23 8.59
CA GLU A 301 -36.10 1.30 9.54
C GLU A 301 -34.91 0.94 10.45
N SER A 302 -34.92 -0.24 11.07
CA SER A 302 -33.81 -0.68 11.93
C SER A 302 -32.51 -0.86 11.17
N VAL A 303 -32.58 -1.39 9.93
CA VAL A 303 -31.43 -1.59 9.06
C VAL A 303 -30.83 -0.25 8.65
N ASP A 304 -31.65 0.72 8.24
CA ASP A 304 -31.17 2.01 7.76
C ASP A 304 -30.64 2.88 8.91
N GLN A 305 -31.25 2.80 10.10
CA GLN A 305 -30.69 3.42 11.32
C GLN A 305 -29.33 2.82 11.66
N TYR A 306 -29.19 1.50 11.59
CA TYR A 306 -27.92 0.83 11.85
C TYR A 306 -26.87 1.21 10.81
N ARG A 307 -27.19 1.19 9.51
CA ARG A 307 -26.31 1.62 8.41
C ARG A 307 -25.87 3.07 8.60
N SER A 308 -26.78 3.96 8.96
CA SER A 308 -26.48 5.38 9.21
C SER A 308 -25.54 5.55 10.41
N ARG A 309 -25.81 4.85 11.52
CA ARG A 309 -24.95 4.86 12.71
C ARG A 309 -23.56 4.34 12.37
N VAL A 310 -23.48 3.22 11.66
CA VAL A 310 -22.22 2.57 11.31
C VAL A 310 -21.43 3.38 10.28
N ALA A 311 -22.10 4.03 9.32
CA ALA A 311 -21.47 4.99 8.40
C ALA A 311 -20.96 6.26 9.10
N ALA A 312 -21.63 6.69 10.18
CA ALA A 312 -21.18 7.81 11.02
C ALA A 312 -20.00 7.43 11.95
N ILE A 313 -19.80 6.14 12.21
CA ILE A 313 -18.63 5.61 12.91
C ILE A 313 -17.50 5.48 11.91
N ASP A 314 -16.49 6.32 12.06
CA ASP A 314 -15.23 6.22 11.35
C ASP A 314 -14.69 4.77 11.30
N LEU A 315 -14.36 4.21 10.12
CA LEU A 315 -13.91 2.81 9.97
C LEU A 315 -12.64 2.53 10.80
N VAL A 316 -11.88 3.55 11.17
CA VAL A 316 -10.76 3.41 12.11
C VAL A 316 -11.21 3.16 13.54
N THR A 317 -12.31 3.78 13.99
CA THR A 317 -12.90 3.43 15.29
C THR A 317 -13.42 2.00 15.26
N ARG A 318 -13.93 1.54 14.09
CA ARG A 318 -14.23 0.11 13.88
C ARG A 318 -12.99 -0.79 13.85
N ARG A 319 -11.75 -0.28 13.67
CA ARG A 319 -10.48 -1.04 13.76
C ARG A 319 -9.97 -1.18 15.19
N LYS A 320 -10.39 -0.32 16.12
CA LYS A 320 -9.60 -0.01 17.32
C LYS A 320 -10.25 -0.39 18.65
N THR A 321 -11.20 -1.31 18.69
CA THR A 321 -11.77 -1.67 19.99
C THR A 321 -12.29 -3.11 20.05
N GLU A 322 -11.96 -3.73 21.18
CA GLU A 322 -12.77 -4.67 21.97
C GLU A 322 -14.17 -4.08 22.28
N GLN A 323 -14.81 -3.41 21.32
CA GLN A 323 -16.17 -2.91 21.42
C GLN A 323 -17.13 -4.06 21.18
N GLU A 324 -18.25 -4.01 21.90
CA GLU A 324 -19.34 -4.96 21.76
C GLU A 324 -19.71 -5.14 20.28
N LYS A 325 -19.47 -6.34 19.73
CA LYS A 325 -19.91 -6.74 18.39
C LYS A 325 -21.42 -6.49 18.28
N THR A 326 -21.82 -5.45 17.55
CA THR A 326 -23.22 -5.06 17.35
C THR A 326 -23.74 -5.58 16.02
N GLY A 327 -25.04 -5.81 15.90
CA GLY A 327 -25.67 -6.15 14.62
C GLY A 327 -27.19 -6.08 14.68
N VAL A 328 -27.83 -6.03 13.51
CA VAL A 328 -29.29 -6.08 13.39
C VAL A 328 -29.72 -7.11 12.34
N PRO A 329 -30.85 -7.80 12.54
CA PRO A 329 -31.37 -8.74 11.56
C PRO A 329 -31.90 -7.97 10.34
N THR A 330 -31.71 -8.53 9.16
CA THR A 330 -32.25 -7.95 7.92
C THR A 330 -33.70 -8.38 7.64
N GLY A 331 -34.19 -9.38 8.37
CA GLY A 331 -35.46 -10.07 8.09
C GLY A 331 -35.37 -11.13 6.97
N ALA A 332 -34.27 -11.15 6.22
CA ALA A 332 -34.03 -12.15 5.19
C ALA A 332 -33.45 -13.45 5.77
N HIS A 333 -33.66 -14.55 5.04
CA HIS A 333 -33.05 -15.84 5.30
C HIS A 333 -32.35 -16.33 4.04
N VAL A 334 -31.35 -17.17 4.22
CA VAL A 334 -30.72 -17.93 3.13
C VAL A 334 -30.79 -19.42 3.43
N ARG A 335 -30.68 -20.23 2.39
CA ARG A 335 -30.50 -21.68 2.53
C ARG A 335 -29.03 -22.03 2.67
N ASN A 336 -28.68 -22.72 3.76
CA ASN A 336 -27.36 -23.34 3.91
C ASN A 336 -27.22 -24.48 2.89
N PRO A 337 -26.26 -24.43 1.95
CA PRO A 337 -26.15 -25.42 0.88
C PRO A 337 -25.69 -26.80 1.36
N ALA A 338 -25.12 -26.90 2.56
CA ALA A 338 -24.69 -28.16 3.14
C ALA A 338 -25.84 -28.87 3.87
N THR A 339 -26.62 -28.13 4.65
CA THR A 339 -27.67 -28.71 5.52
C THR A 339 -29.09 -28.56 4.99
N GLY A 340 -29.30 -27.70 3.99
CA GLY A 340 -30.63 -27.32 3.49
C GLY A 340 -31.46 -26.46 4.44
N ARG A 341 -30.93 -26.12 5.63
CA ARG A 341 -31.65 -25.33 6.64
C ARG A 341 -31.67 -23.86 6.26
N ASP A 342 -32.77 -23.20 6.60
CA ASP A 342 -32.89 -21.76 6.46
C ASP A 342 -32.20 -21.08 7.66
N ILE A 343 -31.32 -20.12 7.38
CA ILE A 343 -30.54 -19.38 8.40
C ILE A 343 -30.71 -17.87 8.19
N PRO A 344 -30.82 -17.07 9.26
CA PRO A 344 -31.08 -15.64 9.17
C PRO A 344 -29.88 -14.86 8.63
N VAL A 345 -30.15 -13.75 7.95
CA VAL A 345 -29.14 -12.80 7.47
C VAL A 345 -29.12 -11.56 8.35
N TRP A 346 -27.93 -11.18 8.80
CA TRP A 346 -27.65 -10.03 9.65
C TRP A 346 -26.73 -9.04 8.94
N ILE A 347 -26.72 -7.79 9.41
CA ILE A 347 -25.65 -6.84 9.15
C ILE A 347 -24.90 -6.54 10.43
N ALA A 348 -23.56 -6.47 10.36
CA ALA A 348 -22.72 -6.15 11.51
C ALA A 348 -21.46 -5.37 11.11
N ASP A 349 -21.03 -4.47 11.98
CA ASP A 349 -19.90 -3.56 11.80
C ASP A 349 -18.52 -4.25 11.73
N TYR A 350 -18.41 -5.51 12.16
CA TYR A 350 -17.18 -6.30 12.13
C TYR A 350 -16.93 -6.97 10.77
N VAL A 351 -17.93 -7.03 9.88
CA VAL A 351 -17.78 -7.51 8.50
C VAL A 351 -17.42 -6.34 7.59
N ARG A 352 -16.47 -6.57 6.67
CA ARG A 352 -15.88 -5.54 5.81
C ARG A 352 -16.17 -5.84 4.35
N MET A 353 -16.62 -4.83 3.61
CA MET A 353 -16.89 -4.97 2.17
C MET A 353 -15.60 -5.28 1.38
N GLU A 354 -14.47 -4.78 1.88
CA GLU A 354 -13.17 -4.89 1.24
C GLU A 354 -12.51 -6.27 1.42
N TYR A 355 -13.05 -7.12 2.30
CA TYR A 355 -12.49 -8.46 2.58
C TYR A 355 -13.40 -9.57 2.04
N GLY A 356 -12.82 -10.44 1.19
CA GLY A 356 -13.55 -11.55 0.58
C GLY A 356 -14.67 -11.05 -0.32
N THR A 357 -15.91 -11.32 0.07
CA THR A 357 -17.12 -10.95 -0.68
C THR A 357 -17.95 -9.87 0.02
N GLY A 358 -17.48 -9.33 1.15
CA GLY A 358 -18.29 -8.47 2.02
C GLY A 358 -19.37 -9.22 2.81
N ALA A 359 -19.30 -10.55 2.84
CA ALA A 359 -20.21 -11.45 3.54
C ALA A 359 -19.43 -12.60 4.20
N ILE A 360 -19.86 -13.02 5.38
CA ILE A 360 -19.34 -14.20 6.09
C ILE A 360 -20.47 -15.15 6.48
N MET A 361 -20.13 -16.42 6.64
CA MET A 361 -21.00 -17.41 7.28
C MET A 361 -20.63 -17.47 8.76
N GLY A 362 -21.59 -17.21 9.63
CA GLY A 362 -21.40 -17.26 11.07
C GLY A 362 -21.34 -18.71 11.53
N VAL A 363 -20.20 -19.16 12.05
CA VAL A 363 -20.00 -20.51 12.59
C VAL A 363 -19.60 -20.43 14.06
N PRO A 364 -20.56 -20.17 14.97
CA PRO A 364 -20.26 -19.83 16.35
C PRO A 364 -19.44 -20.88 17.09
N GLY A 365 -19.65 -22.17 16.80
CA GLY A 365 -18.90 -23.22 17.47
C GLY A 365 -17.39 -23.19 17.21
N HIS A 366 -16.94 -22.42 16.21
CA HIS A 366 -15.60 -22.52 15.65
C HIS A 366 -14.95 -21.20 15.21
N ASP A 367 -15.57 -20.06 15.48
CA ASP A 367 -14.98 -18.71 15.35
C ASP A 367 -15.37 -17.90 16.60
N GLU A 368 -14.39 -17.33 17.30
CA GLU A 368 -14.61 -16.56 18.53
C GLU A 368 -15.53 -15.35 18.32
N ARG A 369 -15.44 -14.70 17.16
CA ARG A 369 -16.27 -13.54 16.84
C ARG A 369 -17.71 -13.93 16.63
N ASP A 370 -17.92 -15.04 15.95
CA ASP A 370 -19.27 -15.57 15.74
C ASP A 370 -19.85 -16.15 17.03
N PHE A 371 -19.03 -16.73 17.91
CA PHE A 371 -19.48 -17.22 19.24
C PHE A 371 -20.00 -16.08 20.11
N GLU A 372 -19.23 -15.00 20.24
CA GLU A 372 -19.65 -13.83 21.00
C GLU A 372 -20.90 -13.17 20.42
N PHE A 373 -20.97 -13.05 19.08
CA PHE A 373 -22.12 -12.48 18.39
C PHE A 373 -23.36 -13.35 18.60
N ALA A 374 -23.24 -14.67 18.43
CA ALA A 374 -24.33 -15.61 18.62
C ALA A 374 -24.83 -15.64 20.06
N THR A 375 -23.92 -15.64 21.03
CA THR A 375 -24.28 -15.61 22.46
C THR A 375 -25.05 -14.33 22.81
N ARG A 376 -24.63 -13.17 22.28
CA ARG A 376 -25.32 -11.89 22.52
C ARG A 376 -26.72 -11.85 21.89
N HIS A 377 -26.88 -12.45 20.71
CA HIS A 377 -28.11 -12.38 19.93
C HIS A 377 -28.98 -13.64 20.01
N ASP A 378 -28.67 -14.55 20.94
CA ASP A 378 -29.37 -15.83 21.14
C ASP A 378 -29.50 -16.65 19.84
N LEU A 379 -28.42 -16.65 19.04
CA LEU A 379 -28.34 -17.41 17.79
C LEU A 379 -27.82 -18.83 18.06
N PRO A 380 -28.25 -19.84 17.28
CA PRO A 380 -27.83 -21.22 17.51
C PRO A 380 -26.31 -21.40 17.42
N ILE A 381 -25.74 -22.11 18.38
CA ILE A 381 -24.32 -22.50 18.41
C ILE A 381 -24.24 -24.00 18.17
N ARG A 382 -23.42 -24.43 17.20
CA ARG A 382 -23.30 -25.83 16.80
C ARG A 382 -21.84 -26.25 16.73
N ARG A 383 -21.53 -27.37 17.40
CA ARG A 383 -20.26 -28.06 17.23
C ARG A 383 -20.31 -28.90 15.95
N VAL A 384 -19.37 -28.66 15.07
CA VAL A 384 -19.10 -29.48 13.87
C VAL A 384 -17.66 -29.97 13.75
N ILE A 385 -16.79 -29.56 14.68
CA ILE A 385 -15.44 -30.10 14.87
C ILE A 385 -15.28 -30.50 16.35
N ALA A 386 -14.94 -31.76 16.59
CA ALA A 386 -14.66 -32.29 17.93
C ALA A 386 -13.15 -32.46 18.13
N GLY A 387 -12.63 -31.93 19.23
CA GLY A 387 -11.25 -32.14 19.64
C GLY A 387 -10.97 -33.56 20.14
N ALA A 388 -9.72 -33.83 20.50
CA ALA A 388 -9.34 -35.13 21.03
C ALA A 388 -10.10 -35.44 22.34
N GLY A 389 -10.87 -36.54 22.34
CA GLY A 389 -11.69 -36.95 23.49
C GLY A 389 -13.04 -36.23 23.60
N GLU A 390 -13.38 -35.36 22.65
CA GLU A 390 -14.70 -34.77 22.51
C GLU A 390 -15.53 -35.52 21.46
N ASP A 391 -16.83 -35.29 21.46
CA ASP A 391 -17.79 -35.83 20.49
C ASP A 391 -18.81 -34.77 20.03
N ALA A 392 -19.83 -35.19 19.31
CA ALA A 392 -20.88 -34.34 18.76
C ALA A 392 -21.71 -33.61 19.83
N ASP A 393 -21.85 -34.19 21.02
CA ASP A 393 -22.74 -33.73 22.10
C ASP A 393 -21.99 -33.04 23.23
N THR A 394 -20.67 -33.05 23.18
CA THR A 394 -19.83 -32.30 24.13
C THR A 394 -20.28 -30.82 24.12
N PRO A 395 -20.43 -30.17 25.28
CA PRO A 395 -20.78 -28.75 25.34
C PRO A 395 -19.65 -27.81 24.85
N LEU A 396 -20.01 -26.63 24.36
CA LEU A 396 -19.06 -25.56 24.00
C LEU A 396 -19.15 -24.43 25.02
N GLU A 397 -18.10 -24.25 25.82
CA GLU A 397 -17.95 -23.08 26.73
C GLU A 397 -17.41 -21.84 26.00
N GLY A 398 -16.88 -22.05 24.79
CA GLY A 398 -16.35 -21.04 23.87
C GLY A 398 -16.19 -21.63 22.47
N ALA A 399 -15.74 -20.82 21.50
CA ALA A 399 -15.43 -21.33 20.17
C ALA A 399 -14.25 -22.32 20.20
N TYR A 400 -14.41 -23.49 19.58
CA TYR A 400 -13.33 -24.45 19.40
C TYR A 400 -12.55 -24.16 18.11
N LEU A 401 -11.32 -23.66 18.25
CA LEU A 401 -10.43 -23.28 17.13
C LEU A 401 -9.39 -24.35 16.77
N GLY A 402 -9.29 -25.41 17.57
CA GLY A 402 -8.28 -26.45 17.41
C GLY A 402 -8.51 -27.38 16.22
N PRO A 403 -7.51 -28.21 15.88
CA PRO A 403 -7.72 -29.34 14.96
C PRO A 403 -8.69 -30.35 15.57
N GLY A 404 -9.36 -31.15 14.75
CA GLY A 404 -10.32 -32.13 15.23
C GLY A 404 -10.97 -32.90 14.10
N VAL A 405 -11.91 -33.77 14.47
CA VAL A 405 -12.72 -34.54 13.52
C VAL A 405 -14.06 -33.88 13.29
N MET A 406 -14.56 -33.99 12.07
CA MET A 406 -15.88 -33.50 11.71
C MET A 406 -16.96 -34.32 12.42
N VAL A 407 -17.93 -33.62 13.00
CA VAL A 407 -19.12 -34.17 13.67
C VAL A 407 -20.34 -33.35 13.26
N ASN A 408 -21.56 -33.87 13.41
CA ASN A 408 -22.79 -33.17 13.01
C ASN A 408 -22.74 -32.62 11.56
N SER A 409 -22.03 -33.32 10.68
CA SER A 409 -21.67 -32.92 9.31
C SER A 409 -22.08 -33.99 8.28
N ASP A 410 -23.12 -34.75 8.60
CA ASP A 410 -23.73 -35.77 7.75
C ASP A 410 -22.70 -36.78 7.20
N ALA A 411 -22.52 -36.84 5.88
CA ALA A 411 -21.62 -37.77 5.21
C ALA A 411 -20.13 -37.54 5.52
N PHE A 412 -19.79 -36.43 6.18
CA PHE A 412 -18.41 -36.10 6.54
C PHE A 412 -18.05 -36.45 7.99
N ASP A 413 -18.99 -36.96 8.79
CA ASP A 413 -18.72 -37.35 10.17
C ASP A 413 -17.55 -38.35 10.26
N GLY A 414 -16.62 -38.08 11.18
CA GLY A 414 -15.40 -38.86 11.38
C GLY A 414 -14.22 -38.47 10.47
N THR A 415 -14.41 -37.56 9.52
CA THR A 415 -13.31 -37.04 8.67
C THR A 415 -12.42 -36.10 9.46
N ASP A 416 -11.10 -36.13 9.26
CA ASP A 416 -10.20 -35.11 9.81
C ASP A 416 -10.57 -33.71 9.27
N GLY A 417 -10.61 -32.69 10.13
CA GLY A 417 -11.04 -31.35 9.75
C GLY A 417 -10.16 -30.68 8.67
N GLN A 418 -8.86 -30.98 8.61
CA GLN A 418 -8.01 -30.44 7.55
C GLN A 418 -8.26 -31.13 6.21
N GLU A 419 -8.46 -32.44 6.21
CA GLU A 419 -8.90 -33.18 5.01
C GLU A 419 -10.30 -32.72 4.56
N GLY A 420 -11.18 -32.46 5.53
CA GLY A 420 -12.55 -31.98 5.34
C GLY A 420 -12.63 -30.69 4.52
N LYS A 421 -11.64 -29.81 4.62
CA LYS A 421 -11.60 -28.55 3.84
C LYS A 421 -11.70 -28.81 2.35
N GLY A 422 -10.85 -29.70 1.83
CA GLY A 422 -10.83 -30.04 0.41
C GLY A 422 -12.06 -30.83 -0.01
N SER A 423 -12.45 -31.82 0.81
CA SER A 423 -13.56 -32.73 0.51
C SER A 423 -14.92 -32.02 0.49
N VAL A 424 -15.22 -31.18 1.49
CA VAL A 424 -16.46 -30.39 1.55
C VAL A 424 -16.52 -29.37 0.42
N THR A 425 -15.41 -28.68 0.14
CA THR A 425 -15.34 -27.71 -0.97
C THR A 425 -15.67 -28.38 -2.30
N ARG A 426 -15.06 -29.55 -2.59
CA ARG A 426 -15.33 -30.30 -3.82
C ARG A 426 -16.79 -30.77 -3.90
N TRP A 427 -17.31 -31.30 -2.80
CA TRP A 427 -18.68 -31.79 -2.72
C TRP A 427 -19.73 -30.68 -2.95
N LEU A 428 -19.50 -29.48 -2.41
CA LEU A 428 -20.33 -28.30 -2.68
C LEU A 428 -20.15 -27.81 -4.12
N ALA A 429 -18.94 -27.86 -4.66
CA ALA A 429 -18.66 -27.45 -6.05
C ALA A 429 -19.36 -28.34 -7.08
N GLU A 430 -19.39 -29.65 -6.87
CA GLU A 430 -20.15 -30.60 -7.71
C GLU A 430 -21.67 -30.31 -7.72
N ARG A 431 -22.17 -29.58 -6.72
CA ARG A 431 -23.56 -29.12 -6.60
C ARG A 431 -23.75 -27.68 -7.08
N GLY A 432 -22.72 -27.04 -7.64
CA GLY A 432 -22.74 -25.65 -8.07
C GLY A 432 -22.75 -24.63 -6.92
N ALA A 433 -22.56 -25.08 -5.67
CA ALA A 433 -22.72 -24.29 -4.47
C ALA A 433 -21.40 -23.75 -3.89
N ALA A 434 -20.24 -24.14 -4.42
CA ALA A 434 -18.96 -23.58 -4.01
C ALA A 434 -17.90 -23.62 -5.14
N GLU A 435 -16.83 -22.86 -4.95
CA GLU A 435 -15.59 -22.99 -5.72
C GLU A 435 -14.36 -22.73 -4.85
N PRO A 436 -13.23 -23.42 -5.06
CA PRO A 436 -11.97 -23.08 -4.40
C PRO A 436 -11.56 -21.65 -4.74
N ARG A 437 -11.19 -20.87 -3.74
CA ARG A 437 -10.79 -19.47 -3.92
C ARG A 437 -9.57 -19.13 -3.08
N VAL A 438 -8.62 -18.44 -3.69
CA VAL A 438 -7.50 -17.80 -2.97
C VAL A 438 -7.88 -16.34 -2.76
N ASN A 439 -7.72 -15.85 -1.54
CA ASN A 439 -7.95 -14.47 -1.16
C ASN A 439 -6.67 -13.85 -0.60
N TYR A 440 -6.51 -12.55 -0.77
CA TYR A 440 -5.41 -11.78 -0.21
C TYR A 440 -5.96 -10.66 0.67
N ARG A 441 -5.21 -10.30 1.71
CA ARG A 441 -5.48 -9.11 2.51
C ARG A 441 -4.96 -7.85 1.84
N LEU A 442 -3.99 -7.97 0.92
CA LEU A 442 -3.51 -6.85 0.12
C LEU A 442 -4.67 -6.18 -0.62
N HIS A 443 -4.69 -4.86 -0.61
CA HIS A 443 -5.62 -4.05 -1.38
C HIS A 443 -4.88 -3.33 -2.50
N ASP A 444 -5.64 -2.80 -3.46
CA ASP A 444 -5.06 -1.96 -4.50
C ASP A 444 -4.55 -0.64 -3.93
N TRP A 445 -3.47 -0.15 -4.52
CA TRP A 445 -2.71 0.97 -4.00
C TRP A 445 -3.35 2.29 -4.43
N CYS A 446 -3.94 3.03 -3.48
CA CYS A 446 -4.46 4.37 -3.74
C CYS A 446 -3.32 5.37 -3.97
N ILE A 447 -3.17 5.88 -5.19
CA ILE A 447 -2.08 6.79 -5.58
C ILE A 447 -2.50 8.27 -5.60
N SER A 448 -3.79 8.58 -5.67
CA SER A 448 -4.28 9.97 -5.70
C SER A 448 -4.10 10.70 -4.37
N ARG A 449 -3.64 11.96 -4.42
CA ARG A 449 -3.54 12.85 -3.26
C ARG A 449 -4.15 14.21 -3.57
N GLN A 450 -4.96 14.72 -2.64
CA GLN A 450 -5.64 16.03 -2.73
C GLN A 450 -4.71 17.13 -2.21
N ARG A 451 -3.49 17.15 -2.74
CA ARG A 451 -2.39 17.97 -2.28
C ARG A 451 -1.79 18.71 -3.46
N TYR A 452 -1.01 19.74 -3.18
CA TYR A 452 -0.36 20.53 -4.23
C TYR A 452 1.00 19.95 -4.60
N TRP A 453 1.79 19.52 -3.61
CA TRP A 453 3.19 19.17 -3.83
C TRP A 453 3.40 17.70 -4.23
N GLY A 454 3.17 17.40 -5.51
CA GLY A 454 3.46 16.10 -6.10
C GLY A 454 3.41 16.15 -7.64
N PRO A 455 3.78 15.07 -8.34
CA PRO A 455 3.63 15.00 -9.79
C PRO A 455 2.14 15.06 -10.18
N PRO A 456 1.73 15.97 -11.08
CA PRO A 456 0.36 15.98 -11.59
C PRO A 456 0.03 14.66 -12.30
N ILE A 457 -1.14 14.08 -12.03
CA ILE A 457 -1.59 12.86 -12.73
C ILE A 457 -1.92 13.22 -14.20
N PRO A 458 -1.32 12.54 -15.20
CA PRO A 458 -1.38 12.95 -16.61
C PRO A 458 -2.67 12.51 -17.31
N ILE A 459 -3.82 12.89 -16.76
CA ILE A 459 -5.15 12.60 -17.27
C ILE A 459 -5.93 13.89 -17.52
N VAL A 460 -6.78 13.87 -18.54
CA VAL A 460 -7.74 14.91 -18.88
C VAL A 460 -9.16 14.32 -18.98
N TYR A 461 -10.13 14.97 -18.34
CA TYR A 461 -11.55 14.64 -18.39
C TYR A 461 -12.26 15.49 -19.44
N CYS A 462 -12.80 14.83 -20.46
CA CYS A 462 -13.59 15.45 -21.51
C CYS A 462 -15.02 14.90 -21.49
N GLU A 463 -16.03 15.76 -21.56
CA GLU A 463 -17.44 15.32 -21.55
C GLU A 463 -17.78 14.37 -22.71
N ALA A 464 -17.17 14.58 -23.88
CA ALA A 464 -17.41 13.75 -25.07
C ALA A 464 -16.54 12.48 -25.14
N CYS A 465 -15.33 12.51 -24.57
CA CYS A 465 -14.35 11.43 -24.71
C CYS A 465 -14.10 10.63 -23.42
N GLY A 466 -14.63 11.08 -22.29
CA GLY A 466 -14.42 10.51 -20.96
C GLY A 466 -13.03 10.82 -20.41
N THR A 467 -12.42 9.80 -19.80
CA THR A 467 -11.06 9.85 -19.23
C THR A 467 -10.04 9.66 -20.35
N VAL A 468 -9.23 10.68 -20.63
CA VAL A 468 -8.28 10.70 -21.75
C VAL A 468 -6.85 10.90 -21.21
N PRO A 469 -5.89 10.02 -21.55
CA PRO A 469 -4.50 10.23 -21.17
C PRO A 469 -3.87 11.40 -21.93
N VAL A 470 -3.01 12.16 -21.25
CA VAL A 470 -2.15 13.14 -21.91
C VAL A 470 -1.20 12.41 -22.88
N PRO A 471 -0.97 12.91 -24.11
CA PRO A 471 0.02 12.33 -25.03
C PRO A 471 1.42 12.31 -24.42
N GLU A 472 2.21 11.26 -24.67
CA GLU A 472 3.56 11.14 -24.09
C GLU A 472 4.50 12.28 -24.52
N ALA A 473 4.31 12.80 -25.73
CA ALA A 473 5.07 13.93 -26.25
C ALA A 473 4.77 15.26 -25.52
N ASP A 474 3.64 15.33 -24.83
CA ASP A 474 3.21 16.50 -24.06
C ASP A 474 3.59 16.40 -22.57
N LEU A 475 4.34 15.35 -22.20
CA LEU A 475 4.91 15.23 -20.85
C LEU A 475 6.21 16.04 -20.72
N PRO A 476 6.47 16.66 -19.55
CA PRO A 476 5.66 16.60 -18.34
C PRO A 476 4.42 17.50 -18.36
N VAL A 477 3.37 17.07 -17.65
CA VAL A 477 2.38 18.03 -17.13
C VAL A 477 3.03 18.75 -15.97
N GLU A 478 3.51 19.96 -16.21
CA GLU A 478 4.23 20.75 -15.20
C GLU A 478 3.32 21.18 -14.04
N LEU A 479 3.83 21.05 -12.82
CA LEU A 479 3.20 21.57 -11.61
C LEU A 479 3.28 23.11 -11.62
N PRO A 480 2.15 23.84 -11.61
CA PRO A 480 2.15 25.30 -11.67
C PRO A 480 2.52 25.90 -10.31
N ARG A 481 3.06 27.11 -10.27
CA ARG A 481 3.24 27.83 -9.00
C ARG A 481 1.88 28.31 -8.46
N LEU A 482 1.55 27.93 -7.23
CA LEU A 482 0.40 28.45 -6.48
C LEU A 482 0.86 29.27 -5.27
N ASP A 483 0.31 30.48 -5.11
CA ASP A 483 0.54 31.29 -3.90
C ASP A 483 -0.23 30.71 -2.70
N ASP A 484 -1.49 30.35 -2.90
CA ASP A 484 -2.29 29.60 -1.93
C ASP A 484 -2.33 28.11 -2.30
N TYR A 485 -1.38 27.36 -1.74
CA TYR A 485 -1.27 25.91 -1.88
C TYR A 485 -1.80 25.15 -0.65
N THR A 486 -2.49 25.83 0.27
CA THR A 486 -2.94 25.23 1.52
C THR A 486 -4.09 24.25 1.23
N PRO A 487 -3.98 22.96 1.63
CA PRO A 487 -5.09 22.02 1.50
C PRO A 487 -6.22 22.41 2.46
N ASP A 488 -7.46 22.06 2.10
CA ASP A 488 -8.64 22.37 2.90
C ASP A 488 -9.48 21.12 3.20
N GLU A 489 -10.55 21.30 3.98
CA GLU A 489 -11.44 20.20 4.37
C GLU A 489 -12.31 19.65 3.23
N SER A 490 -12.35 20.30 2.06
CA SER A 490 -13.22 19.88 0.95
C SER A 490 -12.81 18.53 0.36
N GLY A 491 -11.56 18.11 0.56
CA GLY A 491 -11.03 16.93 -0.14
C GLY A 491 -10.83 17.17 -1.63
N VAL A 492 -10.54 18.42 -2.00
CA VAL A 492 -10.18 18.81 -3.36
C VAL A 492 -8.77 19.39 -3.34
N SER A 493 -7.94 18.98 -4.29
CA SER A 493 -6.58 19.50 -4.44
C SER A 493 -6.57 21.02 -4.64
N PRO A 494 -5.57 21.76 -4.08
CA PRO A 494 -5.39 23.18 -4.36
C PRO A 494 -5.27 23.51 -5.85
N LEU A 495 -4.80 22.56 -6.68
CA LEU A 495 -4.72 22.73 -8.14
C LEU A 495 -6.09 22.98 -8.79
N ALA A 496 -7.18 22.56 -8.16
CA ALA A 496 -8.54 22.84 -8.62
C ALA A 496 -8.95 24.32 -8.50
N ARG A 497 -8.15 25.16 -7.81
CA ARG A 497 -8.36 26.60 -7.72
C ARG A 497 -7.79 27.36 -8.93
N VAL A 498 -7.01 26.71 -9.79
CA VAL A 498 -6.29 27.35 -10.91
C VAL A 498 -6.92 26.97 -12.25
N GLU A 499 -8.01 27.66 -12.59
CA GLU A 499 -8.79 27.41 -13.81
C GLU A 499 -7.97 27.47 -15.09
N ALA A 500 -7.05 28.44 -15.20
CA ALA A 500 -6.17 28.59 -16.35
C ALA A 500 -5.22 27.41 -16.56
N TRP A 501 -4.92 26.64 -15.51
CA TRP A 501 -4.05 25.47 -15.59
C TRP A 501 -4.84 24.20 -15.90
N TYR A 502 -5.97 23.97 -15.20
CA TYR A 502 -6.74 22.74 -15.40
C TYR A 502 -7.63 22.77 -16.64
N ARG A 503 -8.09 23.92 -17.13
CA ARG A 503 -8.88 23.97 -18.38
C ARG A 503 -7.98 23.90 -19.59
N VAL A 504 -8.10 22.83 -20.37
CA VAL A 504 -7.27 22.56 -21.55
C VAL A 504 -8.11 21.96 -22.68
N PRO A 505 -7.68 22.06 -23.95
CA PRO A 505 -8.30 21.30 -25.02
C PRO A 505 -8.09 19.79 -24.80
N CYS A 506 -9.11 19.00 -25.09
CA CYS A 506 -9.02 17.55 -25.08
C CYS A 506 -8.02 17.10 -26.15
N PRO A 507 -7.02 16.28 -25.82
CA PRO A 507 -6.02 15.82 -26.80
C PRO A 507 -6.62 14.89 -27.87
N ARG A 508 -7.84 14.38 -27.66
CA ARG A 508 -8.54 13.50 -28.62
C ARG A 508 -9.46 14.23 -29.59
N CYS A 509 -10.22 15.23 -29.14
CA CYS A 509 -11.25 15.88 -29.95
C CYS A 509 -11.11 17.41 -30.05
N GLY A 510 -10.17 18.03 -29.34
CA GLY A 510 -9.98 19.49 -29.28
C GLY A 510 -11.04 20.25 -28.47
N GLY A 511 -12.13 19.61 -28.05
CA GLY A 511 -13.17 20.20 -27.21
C GLY A 511 -12.65 20.57 -25.82
N LEU A 512 -13.38 21.43 -25.08
CA LEU A 512 -12.98 21.84 -23.75
C LEU A 512 -12.94 20.64 -22.78
N ALA A 513 -11.88 20.55 -22.00
CA ALA A 513 -11.65 19.48 -21.05
C ALA A 513 -10.97 20.01 -19.77
N ARG A 514 -10.87 19.15 -18.76
CA ARG A 514 -10.27 19.48 -17.45
C ARG A 514 -9.18 18.49 -17.09
N ARG A 515 -7.98 18.95 -16.75
CA ARG A 515 -6.92 18.10 -16.18
C ARG A 515 -7.40 17.46 -14.88
N GLU A 516 -6.88 16.27 -14.57
CA GLU A 516 -6.86 15.77 -13.21
C GLU A 516 -6.11 16.76 -12.31
N THR A 517 -6.68 17.03 -11.15
CA THR A 517 -6.14 18.02 -10.19
C THR A 517 -5.46 17.34 -9.02
N ASP A 518 -5.71 16.04 -8.80
CA ASP A 518 -4.93 15.26 -7.84
C ASP A 518 -3.49 15.05 -8.35
N VAL A 519 -2.56 15.02 -7.40
CA VAL A 519 -1.17 14.64 -7.64
C VAL A 519 -0.96 13.19 -7.21
N SER A 520 0.07 12.53 -7.75
CA SER A 520 0.43 11.18 -7.30
C SER A 520 1.11 11.21 -5.93
N ASP A 521 0.94 10.13 -5.16
CA ASP A 521 1.65 9.90 -3.91
C ASP A 521 3.17 9.81 -4.12
N THR A 522 3.93 10.30 -3.13
CA THR A 522 5.40 10.33 -3.13
C THR A 522 6.04 8.95 -3.29
N PHE A 523 5.38 7.89 -2.81
CA PHE A 523 5.86 6.52 -2.98
C PHE A 523 5.87 6.10 -4.45
N LEU A 524 5.12 6.77 -5.33
CA LEU A 524 5.25 6.53 -6.77
C LEU A 524 6.58 7.04 -7.30
N ASP A 525 7.05 8.19 -6.81
CA ASP A 525 8.37 8.71 -7.18
C ASP A 525 9.49 7.81 -6.65
N SER A 526 9.33 7.27 -5.43
CA SER A 526 10.32 6.38 -4.82
C SER A 526 10.26 4.94 -5.33
N ALA A 527 9.16 4.46 -5.92
CA ALA A 527 9.02 3.05 -6.34
C ALA A 527 9.93 2.63 -7.52
N TRP A 528 10.61 3.57 -8.20
CA TRP A 528 11.38 3.25 -9.40
C TRP A 528 12.72 4.01 -9.55
N TYR A 529 13.06 4.91 -8.62
CA TYR A 529 14.27 5.74 -8.69
C TYR A 529 15.57 4.96 -8.87
N PHE A 530 15.65 3.73 -8.34
CA PHE A 530 16.78 2.83 -8.52
C PHE A 530 16.97 2.37 -9.97
N LEU A 531 15.90 2.32 -10.77
CA LEU A 531 15.97 2.09 -12.21
C LEU A 531 16.51 3.33 -12.95
N ARG A 532 16.21 4.54 -12.45
CA ARG A 532 16.59 5.80 -13.09
C ARG A 532 18.07 6.12 -12.92
N TYR A 533 18.67 5.81 -11.76
CA TYR A 533 20.03 6.24 -11.44
C TYR A 533 21.07 5.97 -12.52
N PRO A 534 21.17 4.75 -13.10
CA PRO A 534 22.16 4.49 -14.17
C PRO A 534 21.93 5.32 -15.44
N SER A 535 20.74 5.88 -15.63
CA SER A 535 20.31 6.56 -16.86
C SER A 535 19.93 8.04 -16.65
N THR A 536 20.39 8.68 -15.58
CA THR A 536 20.06 10.09 -15.31
C THR A 536 20.54 11.06 -16.40
N GLY A 537 21.59 10.72 -17.15
CA GLY A 537 22.04 11.47 -18.33
C GLY A 537 21.19 11.31 -19.60
N ARG A 538 20.10 10.52 -19.56
CA ARG A 538 19.24 10.24 -20.71
C ARG A 538 17.90 10.96 -20.60
N HIS A 539 17.55 11.76 -21.61
CA HIS A 539 16.29 12.54 -21.65
C HIS A 539 15.25 11.97 -22.63
N ASP A 540 15.61 10.92 -23.37
CA ASP A 540 14.78 10.27 -24.39
C ASP A 540 14.14 8.97 -23.90
N VAL A 541 14.65 8.39 -22.82
CA VAL A 541 14.13 7.16 -22.19
C VAL A 541 14.12 7.29 -20.65
N PRO A 542 13.18 6.64 -19.95
CA PRO A 542 13.14 6.66 -18.48
C PRO A 542 14.34 5.91 -17.87
N PHE A 543 14.72 4.79 -18.49
CA PHE A 543 15.88 4.01 -18.14
C PHE A 543 16.34 3.23 -19.37
N GLU A 544 17.65 3.17 -19.58
CA GLU A 544 18.25 2.52 -20.73
C GLU A 544 18.49 1.05 -20.46
N ARG A 545 17.95 0.19 -21.33
CA ARG A 545 18.02 -1.27 -21.20
C ARG A 545 19.43 -1.81 -20.90
N GLU A 546 20.45 -1.40 -21.65
CA GLU A 546 21.82 -1.93 -21.46
C GLU A 546 22.39 -1.59 -20.08
N LEU A 547 22.17 -0.35 -19.60
CA LEU A 547 22.65 0.09 -18.29
C LEU A 547 21.84 -0.57 -17.17
N THR A 548 20.52 -0.65 -17.34
CA THR A 548 19.60 -1.34 -16.42
C THR A 548 19.98 -2.80 -16.26
N GLU A 549 20.17 -3.55 -17.35
CA GLU A 549 20.56 -4.98 -17.32
C GLU A 549 21.96 -5.21 -16.72
N ARG A 550 22.87 -4.24 -16.83
CA ARG A 550 24.22 -4.34 -16.28
C ARG A 550 24.29 -4.09 -14.78
N TRP A 551 23.53 -3.11 -14.28
CA TRP A 551 23.65 -2.64 -12.90
C TRP A 551 22.60 -3.21 -11.96
N LEU A 552 21.51 -3.77 -12.48
CA LEU A 552 20.46 -4.38 -11.67
C LEU A 552 20.56 -5.91 -11.66
N PRO A 553 20.06 -6.57 -10.59
CA PRO A 553 19.40 -5.98 -9.40
C PRO A 553 20.36 -5.16 -8.53
N VAL A 554 19.80 -4.27 -7.71
CA VAL A 554 20.59 -3.53 -6.71
C VAL A 554 21.32 -4.56 -5.83
N ALA A 555 22.65 -4.46 -5.76
CA ALA A 555 23.48 -5.48 -5.11
C ALA A 555 23.44 -5.38 -3.58
N MET A 556 23.30 -4.16 -3.05
CA MET A 556 23.05 -3.92 -1.63
C MET A 556 22.09 -2.75 -1.49
N TYR A 557 20.98 -2.97 -0.79
CA TYR A 557 19.97 -1.94 -0.54
C TYR A 557 19.76 -1.71 0.95
N ILE A 558 20.01 -0.49 1.41
CA ILE A 558 20.05 -0.13 2.83
C ILE A 558 18.99 0.94 3.12
N GLY A 559 18.17 0.67 4.13
CA GLY A 559 17.05 1.52 4.51
C GLY A 559 16.46 1.12 5.87
N GLY A 560 15.50 1.92 6.35
CA GLY A 560 14.82 1.67 7.62
C GLY A 560 13.70 0.63 7.50
N GLU A 561 13.42 -0.07 8.60
CA GLU A 561 12.39 -1.12 8.68
C GLU A 561 10.96 -0.55 8.54
N GLU A 562 10.77 0.74 8.80
CA GLU A 562 9.52 1.47 8.59
C GLU A 562 9.00 1.39 7.13
N HIS A 563 9.89 1.08 6.18
CA HIS A 563 9.56 0.97 4.76
C HIS A 563 9.21 -0.45 4.29
N ALA A 564 9.15 -1.44 5.20
CA ALA A 564 8.98 -2.85 4.88
C ALA A 564 7.72 -3.19 4.06
N VAL A 565 6.59 -2.57 4.38
CA VAL A 565 5.28 -2.83 3.72
C VAL A 565 4.80 -1.67 2.85
N LEU A 566 5.61 -0.61 2.75
CA LEU A 566 5.37 0.59 1.95
C LEU A 566 6.28 0.54 0.72
N HIS A 567 7.32 1.38 0.73
CA HIS A 567 8.29 1.53 -0.34
C HIS A 567 8.89 0.20 -0.83
N LEU A 568 9.25 -0.73 0.06
CA LEU A 568 9.80 -2.04 -0.33
C LEU A 568 8.77 -2.99 -0.96
N LEU A 569 7.48 -2.73 -0.80
CA LEU A 569 6.42 -3.51 -1.44
C LEU A 569 5.99 -2.89 -2.78
N TYR A 570 6.05 -1.55 -2.89
CA TYR A 570 5.73 -0.82 -4.12
C TYR A 570 6.85 -0.91 -5.17
N SER A 571 8.11 -0.99 -4.72
CA SER A 571 9.30 -1.21 -5.57
C SER A 571 9.36 -2.64 -6.08
#